data_AF-A0A941ZJM2-F1
#
_entry.id   AF-A0A941ZJM2-F1
#
_cell.length_a   1.000
_cell.length_b   1.000
_cell.length_c   1.000
_cell.angle_alpha   90.00
_cell.angle_beta   90.00
_cell.angle_gamma   90.00
#
_symmetry.space_group_name_H-M   'P 1'
#
loop_
_entity.id
_entity.type
_entity.pdbx_description
1 polymer ?
#
loop_
_entity_poly.entity_id
_entity_poly.type
_entity_poly.pdbx_seq_one_letter_code
_entity_poly.pdbx_strand_id
1 'polypeptide(L)' 'MKKNLRDEMPGVTAFIDSMRAAFGKEVIDSIIRRGMRGEPVFFAKENGIEVGTRFCVKRGDDEQVDS' A
#
# COMPACT_ATOMS: atom_id res chain seq x y z
N MET A 1 -9.67 -23.34 1.56
CA MET A 1 -9.41 -22.54 0.34
C MET A 1 -8.84 -21.20 0.77
N LYS A 2 -7.63 -20.82 0.32
CA LYS A 2 -7.11 -19.45 0.52
C LYS A 2 -7.98 -18.54 -0.34
N LYS A 3 -8.81 -17.70 0.28
CA LYS A 3 -9.56 -16.67 -0.46
C LYS A 3 -8.53 -15.78 -1.18
N ASN A 4 -8.72 -15.57 -2.48
CA ASN A 4 -7.84 -14.71 -3.23
C ASN A 4 -8.16 -13.26 -2.86
N LEU A 5 -7.14 -12.52 -2.41
CA LEU A 5 -7.26 -11.08 -2.13
C LEU A 5 -7.85 -10.29 -3.30
N ARG A 6 -7.70 -10.78 -4.54
CA ARG A 6 -8.30 -10.20 -5.75
C ARG A 6 -9.83 -10.24 -5.75
N ASP A 7 -10.42 -11.31 -5.22
CA ASP A 7 -11.87 -11.49 -5.19
C ASP A 7 -12.51 -10.69 -4.04
N GLU A 8 -11.77 -10.49 -2.95
CA GLU A 8 -12.25 -9.72 -1.79
C GLU A 8 -11.99 -8.20 -1.92
N MET A 9 -11.08 -7.80 -2.81
CA MET A 9 -10.72 -6.40 -3.10
C MET A 9 -10.81 -6.07 -4.60
N PRO A 10 -12.01 -6.09 -5.20
CA PRO A 10 -12.18 -5.89 -6.64
C PRO A 10 -11.82 -4.47 -7.08
N GLY A 11 -12.15 -3.43 -6.29
CA GLY A 11 -11.84 -2.04 -6.63
C GLY A 11 -10.34 -1.78 -6.60
N VAL A 12 -9.65 -2.25 -5.56
CA VAL A 12 -8.20 -2.13 -5.46
C VAL A 12 -7.50 -2.92 -6.57
N THR A 13 -8.02 -4.10 -6.94
CA THR A 13 -7.46 -4.90 -8.05
C THR A 13 -7.58 -4.16 -9.38
N ALA A 14 -8.76 -3.61 -9.70
CA ALA A 14 -8.97 -2.83 -10.92
C ALA A 14 -8.09 -1.57 -10.98
N PHE A 15 -7.90 -0.90 -9.84
CA PHE A 15 -6.99 0.23 -9.72
C PHE A 15 -5.54 -0.18 -10.02
N ILE A 16 -5.06 -1.27 -9.41
CA ILE A 16 -3.71 -1.78 -9.66
C ILE A 16 -3.55 -2.16 -11.14
N ASP A 17 -4.53 -2.80 -11.77
CA ASP A 17 -4.46 -3.17 -13.18
C ASP A 17 -4.38 -1.93 -14.09
N SER A 18 -5.10 -0.86 -13.75
CA SER A 18 -4.99 0.44 -14.44
C SER A 18 -3.59 1.05 -14.27
N MET A 19 -3.01 0.97 -13.06
CA MET A 19 -1.64 1.43 -12.82
C MET A 19 -0.61 0.60 -13.58
N ARG A 20 -0.79 -0.72 -13.66
CA ARG A 20 0.10 -1.61 -14.44
C ARG A 20 0.06 -1.26 -15.93
N ALA A 21 -1.13 -0.92 -16.45
CA ALA A 21 -1.29 -0.50 -17.83
C ALA A 21 -0.63 0.87 -18.10
N ALA A 22 -0.74 1.82 -17.16
CA ALA A 22 -0.20 3.17 -17.32
C ALA A 22 1.31 3.28 -17.08
N PHE A 23 1.84 2.60 -16.06
CA PHE A 23 3.22 2.75 -15.58
C PHE A 23 4.09 1.51 -15.81
N GLY A 24 3.49 0.42 -16.29
CA GLY A 24 4.17 -0.86 -16.48
C GLY A 24 4.01 -1.79 -15.28
N LYS A 25 3.79 -3.06 -15.60
CA LYS A 25 3.53 -4.12 -14.61
C LYS A 25 4.66 -4.30 -13.60
N GLU A 26 5.91 -4.30 -14.06
CA GLU A 26 7.06 -4.61 -13.21
C GLU A 26 7.30 -3.53 -12.14
N VAL A 27 7.09 -2.26 -12.48
CA VAL A 27 7.21 -1.13 -11.55
C VAL A 27 6.18 -1.24 -10.44
N ILE A 28 4.91 -1.42 -10.83
CA ILE A 28 3.79 -1.49 -9.88
C ILE A 28 3.90 -2.74 -9.00
N ASP A 29 4.22 -3.90 -9.57
CA ASP A 29 4.40 -5.12 -8.80
C ASP A 29 5.58 -5.02 -7.82
N SER A 30 6.65 -4.29 -8.16
CA SER A 30 7.76 -4.02 -7.25
C SER A 30 7.33 -3.17 -6.05
N ILE A 31 6.60 -2.08 -6.29
CA ILE A 31 6.07 -1.20 -5.24
C ILE A 31 5.13 -1.96 -4.29
N ILE A 32 4.22 -2.77 -4.84
CA ILE A 32 3.30 -3.59 -4.02
C ILE A 32 4.09 -4.59 -3.16
N ARG A 33 5.07 -5.30 -3.73
CA ARG A 33 5.90 -6.25 -2.95
C ARG A 33 6.67 -5.56 -1.83
N ARG A 34 7.21 -4.37 -2.07
CA ARG A 34 7.87 -3.55 -1.04
C ARG A 34 6.88 -3.13 0.05
N GLY A 35 5.69 -2.68 -0.34
CA GLY A 35 4.56 -2.40 0.55
C GLY A 35 4.22 -3.57 1.47
N MET A 36 4.12 -4.77 0.90
CA MET A 36 3.85 -6.01 1.64
C MET A 36 4.99 -6.45 2.56
N ARG A 37 6.22 -5.97 2.32
CA ARG A 37 7.42 -6.29 3.11
C ARG A 37 7.66 -5.30 4.28
N GLY A 38 6.79 -4.33 4.50
CA GLY A 38 6.95 -3.36 5.59
C GLY A 38 7.42 -1.98 5.14
N GLU A 39 7.67 -1.76 3.84
CA GLU A 39 8.04 -0.43 3.36
C GLU A 39 6.76 0.41 3.15
N PRO A 40 6.67 1.65 3.65
CA PRO A 40 5.46 2.45 3.59
C PRO A 40 5.27 3.11 2.20
N VAL A 41 5.32 2.30 1.14
CA VAL A 41 5.22 2.73 -0.27
C VAL A 41 3.92 2.29 -0.94
N PHE A 42 3.19 1.36 -0.33
CA PHE A 42 1.90 0.90 -0.82
C PHE A 42 1.02 0.46 0.36
N PHE A 43 -0.19 1.00 0.42
CA PHE A 43 -1.24 0.65 1.36
C PHE A 43 -2.60 0.73 0.67
N ALA A 44 -3.45 -0.27 0.89
CA ALA A 44 -4.82 -0.27 0.41
C ALA A 44 -5.75 -0.90 1.45
N LYS A 45 -6.98 -0.40 1.53
CA LYS A 45 -8.03 -0.95 2.38
C LYS A 45 -9.35 -1.00 1.64
N GLU A 46 -9.98 -2.17 1.58
CA GLU A 46 -11.27 -2.38 0.94
C GLU A 46 -12.01 -3.51 1.68
N ASN A 47 -13.32 -3.38 1.89
CA ASN A 47 -14.15 -4.40 2.57
C ASN A 47 -13.61 -4.86 3.95
N GLY A 48 -12.91 -3.99 4.67
CA GLY A 48 -12.28 -4.32 5.96
C GLY A 48 -10.96 -5.09 5.85
N ILE A 49 -10.51 -5.40 4.64
CA ILE A 49 -9.23 -6.05 4.35
C ILE A 49 -8.19 -4.97 4.09
N GLU A 50 -7.01 -5.13 4.69
CA GLU A 50 -5.89 -4.20 4.58
C GLU A 50 -4.69 -4.91 3.94
N VAL A 51 -4.03 -4.22 3.02
CA VAL A 51 -2.88 -4.75 2.25
C VAL A 51 -1.78 -3.70 2.23
N GLY A 52 -0.54 -4.13 2.46
CA GLY A 52 0.63 -3.27 2.47
C GLY A 52 0.88 -2.56 3.80
N THR A 53 1.74 -1.54 3.77
CA THR A 53 2.20 -0.84 4.97
C THR A 53 1.76 0.60 4.95
N ARG A 54 1.05 1.02 6.00
CA ARG A 54 0.59 2.39 6.18
C ARG A 54 1.78 3.35 6.25
N PHE A 55 1.65 4.48 5.58
CA PHE A 55 2.54 5.62 5.81
C PHE A 55 2.23 6.20 7.20
N CYS A 56 3.11 5.99 8.18
CA CYS A 56 3.04 6.71 9.45
C CYS A 56 3.91 7.97 9.35
N VAL A 57 3.27 9.13 9.31
CA VAL A 57 3.98 10.38 9.65
C VAL A 57 4.07 10.37 11.16
N LYS A 58 5.27 10.15 11.71
CA LYS A 58 5.53 10.65 13.06
C LYS A 58 5.40 12.17 12.95
N ARG A 59 4.35 12.76 13.54
CA ARG A 59 4.41 14.20 13.85
C ARG A 59 5.71 14.35 14.64
N GLY A 60 6.66 15.10 14.10
CA GLY A 60 7.99 15.22 14.67
C GLY A 60 7.90 15.66 16.13
N ASP A 61 8.75 15.07 16.95
CA ASP A 61 9.61 15.80 17.89
C ASP A 61 9.14 17.26 18.11
N ASP A 62 8.17 17.44 19.00
CA ASP A 62 7.83 18.75 19.57
C ASP A 62 9.12 19.31 20.24
N GLU A 63 9.83 20.14 19.47
CA GLU A 63 10.74 21.20 19.86
C GLU A 63 11.14 21.24 21.35
N GLN A 64 12.19 20.52 21.73
CA GLN A 64 12.99 20.88 22.89
C GLN A 64 13.89 22.07 22.50
N VAL A 65 13.35 23.29 22.59
CA VAL A 65 14.16 24.47 22.86
C VAL A 65 14.29 24.56 24.38
N ASP A 66 15.32 23.89 24.90
CA ASP A 66 15.81 24.13 26.26
C ASP A 66 16.32 25.59 26.31
N SER A 67 15.83 26.35 27.28
CA SER A 67 16.16 27.77 27.50
C SER A 67 17.08 27.93 28.70
#